data_AF-A0A7C5HVS2-F1
#
_entry.id   AF-A0A7C5HVS2-F1
#
_cell.length_a   1.000
_cell.length_b   1.000
_cell.length_c   1.000
_cell.angle_alpha   90.00
_cell.angle_beta   90.00
_cell.angle_gamma   90.00
#
_symmetry.space_group_name_H-M   'P 1'
#
loop_
_entity.id
_entity.type
_entity.pdbx_description
1 polymer ?
#
loop_
_entity_poly.entity_id
_entity_poly.type
_entity_poly.pdbx_seq_one_letter_code
_entity_poly.pdbx_strand_id
1 'polypeptide(L)'
;MLKRICNNNRGIALIITLSIITVLVVTTLELNRKARSSIYVSSAFRERIQLKQMAMSGVHAAIALLIKDKEDSDIDSIQDDWANPKKTEELLMELPFDFGSVRVSIVDELGKIQVNSLVKFPDGLAFNESQRRMWEHFLNLAIPVLD
;
A
#
# COMPACT_ATOMS: atom_id res chain seq x y z
N MET A 1 67.08 -28.56 -13.12
CA MET A 1 66.84 -27.39 -12.22
C MET A 1 65.39 -27.30 -11.72
N LEU A 2 64.38 -27.66 -12.52
CA LEU A 2 62.96 -27.68 -12.09
C LEU A 2 62.62 -28.63 -10.91
N LYS A 3 63.34 -29.75 -10.77
CA LYS A 3 63.02 -30.81 -9.79
C LYS A 3 63.14 -30.39 -8.32
N ARG A 4 63.91 -29.33 -8.02
CA ARG A 4 64.15 -28.83 -6.65
C ARG A 4 63.05 -27.86 -6.17
N ILE A 5 62.30 -27.26 -7.11
CA ILE A 5 61.16 -26.37 -6.82
C ILE A 5 59.95 -27.18 -6.36
N CYS A 6 59.70 -28.34 -6.98
CA CYS A 6 58.55 -29.20 -6.67
C CYS A 6 58.71 -30.03 -5.38
N ASN A 7 59.90 -30.12 -4.79
CA ASN A 7 60.15 -30.88 -3.56
C ASN A 7 60.25 -29.99 -2.30
N ASN A 8 59.85 -28.71 -2.43
CA ASN A 8 59.90 -27.73 -1.37
C ASN A 8 58.48 -27.43 -0.86
N ASN A 9 58.02 -28.19 0.15
CA ASN A 9 56.69 -28.04 0.75
C ASN A 9 56.46 -26.68 1.45
N ARG A 10 57.47 -25.80 1.49
CA ARG A 10 57.37 -24.45 2.07
C ARG A 10 56.33 -23.56 1.37
N GLY A 11 56.01 -23.81 0.10
CA GLY A 11 54.97 -23.08 -0.63
C GLY A 11 53.54 -23.62 -0.41
N ILE A 12 53.39 -24.90 -0.08
CA ILE A 12 52.07 -25.56 0.07
C ILE A 12 51.33 -25.01 1.28
N ALA A 13 52.03 -24.76 2.39
CA ALA A 13 51.45 -24.14 3.57
C ALA A 13 50.82 -22.77 3.24
N LEU A 14 51.51 -21.95 2.43
CA LEU A 14 51.01 -20.64 2.01
C LEU A 14 49.76 -20.74 1.13
N ILE A 15 49.72 -21.71 0.21
CA ILE A 15 48.56 -21.93 -0.65
C ILE A 15 47.35 -22.37 0.17
N ILE A 16 47.54 -23.27 1.14
CA ILE A 16 46.48 -23.72 2.05
C ILE A 16 45.98 -22.55 2.89
N THR A 17 46.88 -21.75 3.50
CA THR A 17 46.45 -20.59 4.30
C THR A 17 45.71 -19.56 3.45
N LEU A 18 46.20 -19.28 2.24
CA LEU A 18 45.52 -18.34 1.35
C LEU A 18 44.14 -18.87 0.95
N SER A 19 44.02 -20.17 0.68
CA SER A 19 42.75 -20.81 0.32
C SER A 19 41.75 -20.78 1.48
N ILE A 20 42.21 -20.97 2.72
CA ILE A 20 41.37 -20.85 3.91
C ILE A 20 40.94 -19.39 4.10
N ILE A 21 41.87 -18.44 3.97
CA ILE A 21 41.58 -17.00 4.12
C ILE A 21 40.59 -16.55 3.06
N THR A 22 40.73 -16.95 1.79
CA THR A 22 39.81 -16.55 0.73
C THR A 22 38.39 -17.07 0.99
N VAL A 23 38.24 -18.34 1.38
CA VAL A 23 36.94 -18.90 1.75
C VAL A 23 36.34 -18.17 2.96
N LEU A 24 37.15 -17.88 3.97
CA LEU A 24 36.70 -17.16 5.16
C LEU A 24 36.27 -15.72 4.84
N VAL A 25 37.02 -15.01 3.99
CA VAL A 25 36.68 -13.64 3.57
C VAL A 25 35.38 -13.61 2.75
N VAL A 26 35.23 -14.52 1.79
CA VAL A 26 34.00 -14.59 0.98
C VAL A 26 32.79 -14.93 1.83
N THR A 27 32.89 -15.93 2.73
CA THR A 27 31.77 -16.33 3.60
C THR A 27 31.39 -15.23 4.57
N THR A 28 32.36 -14.56 5.20
CA THR A 28 32.09 -13.44 6.12
C THR A 28 31.45 -12.25 5.40
N LEU A 29 31.89 -11.92 4.18
CA LEU A 29 31.25 -10.88 3.36
C LEU A 29 29.81 -11.22 3.00
N GLU A 30 29.55 -12.44 2.52
CA GLU A 30 28.19 -12.88 2.15
C GLU A 30 27.24 -12.94 3.36
N LEU A 31 27.73 -13.39 4.52
CA LEU A 31 26.97 -13.33 5.77
C LEU A 31 26.66 -11.89 6.18
N ASN A 32 27.61 -10.97 6.07
CA ASN A 32 27.38 -9.55 6.37
C ASN A 32 26.33 -8.94 5.44
N ARG A 33 26.39 -9.25 4.13
CA ARG A 33 25.41 -8.80 3.14
C ARG A 33 24.02 -9.32 3.46
N LYS A 34 23.88 -10.62 3.75
CA LYS A 34 22.60 -11.23 4.13
C LYS A 34 22.04 -10.66 5.42
N ALA A 35 22.88 -10.46 6.44
CA ALA A 35 22.46 -9.87 7.71
C ALA A 35 21.92 -8.45 7.52
N ARG A 36 22.61 -7.61 6.75
CA ARG A 36 22.13 -6.26 6.41
C ARG A 36 20.81 -6.30 5.67
N SER A 37 20.69 -7.16 4.64
CA SER A 37 19.45 -7.31 3.89
C SER A 37 18.27 -7.72 4.78
N SER A 38 18.50 -8.64 5.73
CA SER A 38 17.48 -9.08 6.68
C SER A 38 16.99 -7.92 7.54
N ILE A 39 17.90 -7.09 8.06
CA ILE A 39 17.55 -5.92 8.87
C ILE A 39 16.66 -4.94 8.09
N TYR A 40 17.00 -4.64 6.83
CA TYR A 40 16.19 -3.74 5.98
C TYR A 40 14.79 -4.31 5.69
N VAL A 41 14.70 -5.62 5.40
CA VAL A 41 13.40 -6.26 5.16
C VAL A 41 12.55 -6.25 6.43
N SER A 42 13.15 -6.55 7.58
CA SER A 42 12.45 -6.51 8.87
C SER A 42 11.99 -5.09 9.24
N SER A 43 12.78 -4.06 8.97
CA SER A 43 12.37 -2.67 9.23
C SER A 43 11.21 -2.26 8.33
N ALA A 44 11.29 -2.53 7.03
CA ALA A 44 10.22 -2.24 6.08
C ALA A 44 8.93 -3.00 6.41
N PHE A 45 9.03 -4.25 6.86
CA PHE A 45 7.86 -5.03 7.29
C PHE A 45 7.19 -4.43 8.52
N ARG A 46 7.98 -4.01 9.52
CA ARG A 46 7.47 -3.33 10.72
C ARG A 46 6.76 -2.03 10.34
N GLU A 47 7.39 -1.21 9.49
CA GLU A 47 6.82 0.06 9.00
C GLU A 47 5.51 -0.19 8.24
N ARG A 48 5.45 -1.20 7.38
CA ARG A 48 4.22 -1.56 6.67
C ARG A 48 3.08 -1.94 7.63
N ILE A 49 3.37 -2.68 8.69
CA ILE A 49 2.36 -3.01 9.71
C ILE A 49 1.90 -1.75 10.43
N GLN A 50 2.83 -0.89 10.85
CA GLN A 50 2.50 0.37 11.53
C GLN A 50 1.62 1.26 10.65
N LEU A 51 2.03 1.51 9.40
CA LEU A 51 1.26 2.31 8.44
C LEU A 51 -0.12 1.72 8.16
N LYS A 52 -0.23 0.38 8.08
CA LYS A 52 -1.53 -0.29 7.93
C LYS A 52 -2.45 -0.04 9.13
N GLN A 53 -1.92 -0.16 10.35
CA GLN A 53 -2.71 0.09 11.56
C GLN A 53 -3.11 1.56 11.68
N MET A 54 -2.20 2.48 11.37
CA MET A 54 -2.51 3.92 11.31
C MET A 54 -3.65 4.22 10.32
N ALA A 55 -3.60 3.62 9.12
CA ALA A 55 -4.67 3.77 8.14
C ALA A 55 -6.00 3.19 8.65
N MET A 56 -5.97 2.04 9.32
CA MET A 56 -7.16 1.44 9.94
C MET A 56 -7.74 2.33 11.04
N SER A 57 -6.90 2.95 11.89
CA SER A 57 -7.33 3.92 12.88
C SER A 57 -8.03 5.12 12.24
N GLY A 58 -7.50 5.64 11.13
CA GLY A 58 -8.16 6.70 10.35
C GLY A 58 -9.52 6.29 9.82
N VAL A 59 -9.67 5.05 9.33
CA VAL A 59 -10.97 4.50 8.89
C VAL A 59 -11.95 4.39 10.07
N HIS A 60 -11.50 3.96 11.25
CA HIS A 60 -12.36 3.89 12.43
C HIS A 60 -12.79 5.27 12.93
N ALA A 61 -11.91 6.27 12.86
CA ALA A 61 -12.26 7.66 13.15
C ALA A 61 -13.32 8.18 12.16
N ALA A 62 -13.16 7.88 10.87
CA ALA A 62 -14.14 8.21 9.83
C ALA A 62 -15.51 7.56 10.11
N ILE A 63 -15.52 6.28 10.50
CA ILE A 63 -16.75 5.56 10.85
C ILE A 63 -17.41 6.19 12.07
N ALA A 64 -16.64 6.55 13.11
CA ALA A 64 -17.19 7.21 14.29
C ALA A 64 -17.83 8.57 13.95
N LEU A 65 -17.21 9.33 13.06
CA LEU A 65 -17.77 10.59 12.54
C LEU A 65 -19.10 10.36 11.82
N LEU A 66 -19.18 9.35 10.95
CA LEU A 66 -20.42 9.01 10.23
C LEU A 66 -21.52 8.45 11.13
N ILE A 67 -21.17 7.69 12.17
CA ILE A 67 -22.15 7.23 13.16
C ILE A 67 -22.77 8.41 13.89
N LYS A 68 -21.94 9.37 14.31
CA LYS A 68 -22.41 10.60 14.96
C LYS A 68 -23.32 11.42 14.03
N ASP A 69 -22.91 11.60 12.79
CA ASP A 69 -23.70 12.33 11.79
C ASP A 69 -25.09 11.72 11.58
N LYS A 70 -25.15 10.39 11.49
CA LYS A 70 -26.41 9.64 11.39
C LYS A 70 -27.31 9.76 12.62
N GLU A 71 -26.76 9.97 13.82
CA GLU A 71 -27.57 10.23 15.02
C GLU A 71 -28.21 11.62 14.98
N ASP A 72 -27.57 12.58 14.32
CA ASP A 72 -28.02 13.97 14.21
C ASP A 72 -28.98 14.19 13.02
N SER A 73 -28.83 13.45 11.91
CA SER A 73 -29.62 13.61 10.68
C SER A 73 -29.83 12.29 9.91
N ASP A 74 -30.99 12.16 9.26
CA ASP A 74 -31.30 11.07 8.30
C ASP A 74 -30.95 11.43 6.84
N ILE A 75 -30.43 12.64 6.61
CA ILE A 75 -30.10 13.17 5.28
C ILE A 75 -28.60 13.44 5.19
N ASP A 76 -27.96 12.89 4.17
CA ASP A 76 -26.55 13.15 3.84
C ASP A 76 -26.41 14.35 2.88
N SER A 77 -25.49 15.26 3.19
CA SER A 77 -25.18 16.46 2.41
C SER A 77 -23.68 16.75 2.35
N ILE A 78 -23.24 17.40 1.28
CA ILE A 78 -21.85 17.88 1.14
C ILE A 78 -21.49 18.96 2.18
N GLN A 79 -22.49 19.53 2.87
CA GLN A 79 -22.29 20.54 3.90
C GLN A 79 -21.99 19.94 5.29
N ASP A 80 -22.09 18.62 5.43
CA ASP A 80 -21.91 17.92 6.70
C ASP A 80 -20.43 17.83 7.09
N ASP A 81 -20.18 17.56 8.37
CA ASP A 81 -18.83 17.53 8.93
C ASP A 81 -17.95 16.44 8.30
N TRP A 82 -18.54 15.32 7.85
CA TRP A 82 -17.83 14.24 7.16
C TRP A 82 -17.28 14.63 5.79
N ALA A 83 -17.94 15.59 5.11
CA ALA A 83 -17.55 16.07 3.79
C ALA A 83 -16.52 17.22 3.85
N ASN A 84 -16.26 17.77 5.04
CA ASN A 84 -15.36 18.91 5.23
C ASN A 84 -13.93 18.44 5.59
N PRO A 85 -12.93 18.68 4.71
CA PRO A 85 -11.54 18.25 4.96
C PRO A 85 -10.91 18.84 6.22
N LYS A 86 -11.34 20.03 6.65
CA LYS A 86 -10.80 20.66 7.87
C LYS A 86 -11.29 19.94 9.13
N LYS A 87 -12.55 19.50 9.13
CA LYS A 87 -13.16 18.78 10.25
C LYS A 87 -12.58 17.39 10.41
N THR A 88 -12.34 16.69 9.30
CA THR A 88 -11.65 15.40 9.34
C THR A 88 -10.20 15.54 9.81
N GLU A 89 -9.51 16.63 9.45
CA GLU A 89 -8.16 16.92 9.94
C GLU A 89 -8.15 17.25 11.45
N GLU A 90 -9.07 18.08 11.94
CA GLU A 90 -9.26 18.37 13.37
C GLU A 90 -9.44 17.08 14.19
N LEU A 91 -10.32 16.17 13.72
CA LEU A 91 -10.55 14.87 14.37
C LEU A 91 -9.27 14.00 14.41
N LEU A 92 -8.47 14.03 13.35
CA LEU A 92 -7.23 13.26 13.27
C LEU A 92 -6.11 13.85 14.15
N MET A 93 -6.15 15.15 14.48
CA MET A 93 -5.20 15.75 15.42
C MET A 93 -5.39 15.21 16.85
N GLU A 94 -6.60 14.76 17.20
CA GLU A 94 -6.88 14.10 18.49
C GLU A 94 -6.31 12.67 18.56
N LEU A 95 -5.85 12.11 17.44
CA LEU A 95 -5.21 10.80 17.33
C LEU A 95 -3.72 10.97 16.97
N PRO A 96 -2.86 11.36 17.94
CA PRO A 96 -1.45 11.59 17.67
C PRO A 96 -0.75 10.27 17.30
N PHE A 97 0.02 10.31 16.22
CA PHE A 97 0.88 9.21 15.80
C PHE A 97 2.35 9.61 15.99
N ASP A 98 3.12 8.74 16.65
CA ASP A 98 4.57 8.96 16.88
C ASP A 98 5.39 8.99 15.57
N PHE A 99 4.88 8.32 14.53
CA PHE A 99 5.57 8.18 13.25
C PHE A 99 4.59 8.42 12.10
N GLY A 100 4.79 9.51 11.35
CA GLY A 100 4.02 9.81 10.15
C GLY A 100 2.71 10.56 10.38
N SER A 101 1.86 10.61 9.36
CA SER A 101 0.58 11.32 9.38
C SER A 101 -0.48 10.51 8.64
N VAL A 102 -1.72 10.55 9.12
CA VAL A 102 -2.88 9.98 8.44
C VAL A 102 -3.72 11.11 7.86
N ARG A 103 -4.25 10.92 6.65
CA ARG A 103 -5.27 11.79 6.07
C ARG A 103 -6.46 10.94 5.67
N VAL A 104 -7.66 11.45 5.93
CA VAL A 104 -8.93 10.79 5.64
C VAL A 104 -9.77 11.72 4.78
N SER A 105 -10.37 11.16 3.74
CA SER A 105 -11.38 11.81 2.90
C SER A 105 -12.54 10.85 2.75
N ILE A 106 -13.75 11.35 2.99
CA ILE A 106 -14.99 10.59 2.84
C ILE A 106 -15.71 11.17 1.62
N VAL A 107 -16.28 10.30 0.79
CA VAL A 107 -17.00 10.68 -0.42
C VAL A 107 -18.26 9.83 -0.50
N ASP A 108 -19.39 10.46 -0.80
CA ASP A 108 -20.62 9.74 -1.10
C ASP A 108 -20.53 9.07 -2.48
N GLU A 109 -20.69 7.75 -2.49
CA GLU A 109 -20.70 6.94 -3.71
C GLU A 109 -22.10 6.85 -4.34
N LEU A 110 -23.17 7.19 -3.61
CA LEU A 110 -24.55 7.21 -4.13
C LEU A 110 -24.78 8.37 -5.09
N GLY A 111 -24.03 9.47 -4.97
CA GLY A 111 -24.01 10.57 -5.93
C GLY A 111 -23.44 10.23 -7.32
N LYS A 112 -22.90 9.03 -7.53
CA LYS A 112 -22.35 8.58 -8.82
C LYS A 112 -23.34 7.71 -9.59
N ILE A 113 -23.22 7.67 -10.92
CA ILE A 113 -24.00 6.76 -11.76
C ILE A 113 -23.57 5.31 -11.47
N GLN A 114 -24.48 4.50 -10.93
CA GLN A 114 -24.20 3.13 -10.52
C GLN A 114 -24.08 2.19 -11.73
N VAL A 115 -22.85 1.76 -12.05
CA VAL A 115 -22.58 0.81 -13.15
C VAL A 115 -23.33 -0.50 -12.95
N ASN A 116 -23.40 -1.00 -11.70
CA ASN A 116 -24.06 -2.27 -11.39
C ASN A 116 -25.57 -2.27 -11.68
N SER A 117 -26.20 -1.10 -11.82
CA SER A 117 -27.62 -0.97 -12.14
C SER A 117 -27.95 -1.19 -13.63
N LEU A 118 -26.92 -1.30 -14.49
CA LEU A 118 -27.07 -1.56 -15.92
C LEU A 118 -27.77 -2.88 -16.23
N VAL A 119 -27.61 -3.88 -15.36
CA VAL A 119 -28.21 -5.20 -15.52
C VAL A 119 -29.23 -5.45 -14.42
N LYS A 120 -30.25 -6.25 -14.74
CA LYS A 120 -31.25 -6.66 -13.76
C LYS A 120 -30.67 -7.73 -12.84
N PHE A 121 -30.62 -7.44 -11.55
CA PHE A 121 -30.28 -8.42 -10.51
C PHE A 121 -31.44 -9.43 -10.33
N PRO A 122 -31.19 -10.71 -9.98
CA PRO A 122 -29.90 -11.35 -9.69
C PRO A 122 -29.15 -11.91 -10.90
N ASP A 123 -29.84 -12.24 -11.98
CA ASP A 123 -29.25 -13.06 -13.06
C ASP A 123 -28.34 -12.26 -14.01
N GLY A 124 -28.48 -10.93 -14.07
CA GLY A 124 -27.57 -10.04 -14.82
C GLY A 124 -27.65 -10.15 -16.35
N LEU A 125 -28.52 -11.02 -16.88
CA LEU A 125 -28.58 -11.33 -18.32
C LEU A 125 -29.34 -10.28 -19.14
N ALA A 126 -30.24 -9.52 -18.51
CA ALA A 126 -31.04 -8.51 -19.18
C ALA A 126 -30.64 -7.10 -18.73
N PHE A 127 -30.46 -6.20 -19.69
CA PHE A 127 -30.23 -4.79 -19.39
C PHE A 127 -31.46 -4.15 -18.74
N ASN A 128 -31.19 -3.21 -17.84
CA ASN A 128 -32.15 -2.21 -17.43
C ASN A 128 -32.15 -1.09 -18.46
N GLU A 129 -33.17 -1.06 -19.32
CA GLU A 129 -33.26 -0.10 -20.45
C GLU A 129 -33.19 1.37 -20.01
N SER A 130 -33.76 1.71 -18.85
CA SER A 130 -33.67 3.08 -18.31
C SER A 130 -32.24 3.47 -17.95
N GLN A 131 -31.50 2.55 -17.33
CA GLN A 131 -30.10 2.75 -16.98
C GLN A 131 -29.21 2.77 -18.22
N ARG A 132 -29.45 1.86 -19.16
CA ARG A 132 -28.75 1.83 -20.45
C ARG A 132 -28.86 3.16 -21.18
N ARG A 133 -30.07 3.72 -21.31
CA ARG A 133 -30.28 5.03 -21.97
C ARG A 133 -29.58 6.18 -21.23
N MET A 134 -29.60 6.17 -19.90
CA MET A 134 -28.88 7.16 -19.09
C MET A 134 -27.38 7.10 -19.37
N TRP A 135 -26.80 5.90 -19.39
CA TRP A 135 -25.39 5.69 -19.71
C TRP A 135 -25.05 6.08 -21.15
N GLU A 136 -25.87 5.72 -22.14
CA GLU A 136 -25.68 6.15 -23.54
C GLU A 136 -25.68 7.69 -23.65
N HIS A 137 -26.60 8.37 -22.96
CA HIS A 137 -26.62 9.84 -22.93
C HIS A 137 -25.39 10.43 -22.24
N PHE A 138 -25.00 9.90 -21.08
CA PHE A 138 -23.81 10.34 -20.36
C PHE A 138 -22.54 10.17 -21.18
N LEU A 139 -22.36 9.02 -21.85
CA LEU A 139 -21.18 8.74 -22.67
C LEU A 139 -21.11 9.65 -23.90
N ASN A 140 -22.26 9.95 -24.53
CA ASN A 140 -22.32 10.90 -25.65
C ASN A 140 -21.96 12.33 -25.22
N LEU A 141 -22.19 12.70 -23.96
CA LEU A 141 -21.79 14.00 -23.41
C LEU A 141 -20.32 14.01 -22.97
N ALA A 142 -19.85 12.92 -22.36
CA ALA A 142 -18.53 12.83 -21.76
C ALA A 142 -17.41 12.58 -22.78
N ILE A 143 -17.72 11.91 -23.88
CA ILE A 143 -16.79 11.67 -24.98
C ILE A 143 -17.21 12.62 -26.11
N PRO A 144 -16.53 13.78 -26.28
CA PRO A 144 -16.73 14.55 -27.48
C PRO A 144 -16.40 13.64 -28.66
N VAL A 145 -17.32 13.55 -29.62
CA VAL A 145 -17.05 12.91 -30.92
C VAL A 145 -15.75 13.55 -31.42
N LEU A 146 -14.69 12.75 -31.50
CA LEU A 146 -13.46 13.14 -32.17
C LEU A 146 -13.82 13.32 -33.64
N ASP A 147 -14.05 14.56 -34.06
CA ASP A 147 -13.96 14.97 -35.46
C ASP A 147 -12.48 15.06 -35.86
#